data_AF-J3A5Z5-F1
#
_entry.id   AF-J3A5Z5-F1
#
_cell.length_a   1.000
_cell.length_b   1.000
_cell.length_c   1.000
_cell.angle_alpha   90.00
_cell.angle_beta   90.00
_cell.angle_gamma   90.00
#
_symmetry.space_group_name_H-M   'P 1'
#
loop_
_entity.id
_entity.type
_entity.pdbx_description
1 polymer ?
#
loop_
_entity_poly.entity_id
_entity_poly.type
_entity_poly.pdbx_seq_one_letter_code
_entity_poly.pdbx_strand_id
1 'polypeptide(L)'
;MNNVFNNETEYLEEFRIKPDLLDSENRKYKRDEKQLEALKMALDIRKFEIDMYWKRATYFWTFIGASFAGYFVLINGNVNAAERLHWGHILIVSILGFLFSFSWFLVNRGSKFWQNNWERHVDYLEDDIMGPLYKTVTNPNRNNYLNPFSEYPLSVSKNKSAFKFSCNSYLGYFDK
;
A
#
# COMPACT_ATOMS: atom_id res chain seq x y z
N MET A 1 -2.41 15.65 -18.15
CA MET A 1 -2.58 14.23 -18.54
C MET A 1 -1.44 13.46 -17.93
N ASN A 2 -1.71 12.36 -17.23
CA ASN A 2 -0.65 11.49 -16.73
C ASN A 2 -0.18 10.60 -17.88
N ASN A 3 1.13 10.57 -18.16
CA ASN A 3 1.68 9.61 -19.11
C ASN A 3 1.55 8.21 -18.49
N VAL A 4 0.87 7.30 -19.20
CA VAL A 4 0.70 5.91 -18.77
C VAL A 4 1.63 5.06 -19.62
N PHE A 5 2.60 4.43 -18.98
CA PHE A 5 3.60 3.61 -19.64
C PHE A 5 3.20 2.13 -19.57
N ASN A 6 3.19 1.45 -20.72
CA ASN A 6 2.80 0.04 -20.80
C ASN A 6 4.00 -0.91 -20.85
N ASN A 7 5.20 -0.38 -21.13
CA ASN A 7 6.42 -1.16 -21.20
C ASN A 7 7.64 -0.35 -20.67
N GLU A 8 8.69 -1.08 -20.30
CA GLU A 8 9.94 -0.51 -19.77
C GLU A 8 10.66 0.38 -20.79
N THR A 9 10.64 0.00 -22.07
CA THR A 9 11.30 0.76 -23.13
C THR A 9 10.71 2.16 -23.32
N GLU A 10 9.38 2.29 -23.32
CA GLU A 10 8.63 3.54 -23.44
C GLU A 10 8.85 4.44 -22.23
N TYR A 11 8.91 3.83 -21.05
CA TYR A 11 9.28 4.53 -19.81
C TYR A 11 10.70 5.10 -19.92
N LEU A 12 11.68 4.28 -20.26
CA LEU A 12 13.08 4.70 -20.35
C LEU A 12 13.29 5.77 -21.44
N GLU A 13 12.58 5.69 -22.58
CA GLU A 13 12.60 6.71 -23.64
C GLU A 13 12.19 8.11 -23.14
N GLU A 14 11.20 8.22 -22.25
CA GLU A 14 10.83 9.51 -21.65
C GLU A 14 11.94 10.08 -20.77
N PHE A 15 12.68 9.20 -20.08
CA PHE A 15 13.82 9.61 -19.27
C PHE A 15 15.11 9.83 -20.09
N ARG A 16 15.15 9.41 -21.37
CA ARG A 16 16.31 9.64 -22.27
C ARG A 16 16.46 11.13 -22.56
N ILE A 17 17.71 11.58 -22.46
CA ILE A 17 18.11 12.91 -22.91
C ILE A 17 18.01 12.94 -24.44
N LYS A 18 17.23 13.88 -25.01
CA LYS A 18 17.18 14.11 -26.46
C LYS A 18 18.61 14.34 -26.98
N PRO A 19 19.03 13.70 -28.07
CA PRO A 19 20.45 13.55 -28.42
C PRO A 19 21.17 14.83 -28.88
N ASP A 20 20.56 16.01 -28.77
CA ASP A 20 21.12 17.23 -29.32
C ASP A 20 22.18 17.86 -28.39
N LEU A 21 23.40 18.00 -28.93
CA LEU A 21 24.54 18.80 -28.44
C LEU A 21 25.45 18.32 -27.28
N LEU A 22 25.52 17.03 -26.95
CA LEU A 22 26.54 16.51 -25.99
C LEU A 22 27.36 15.36 -26.60
N ASP A 23 28.67 15.33 -26.39
CA ASP A 23 29.50 14.18 -26.79
C ASP A 23 29.02 12.87 -26.12
N SER A 24 29.22 11.74 -26.78
CA SER A 24 28.70 10.43 -26.40
C SER A 24 29.00 10.04 -24.94
N GLU A 25 30.19 10.38 -24.44
CA GLU A 25 30.61 10.13 -23.06
C GLU A 25 29.90 11.04 -22.06
N ASN A 26 29.81 12.34 -22.35
CA ASN A 26 29.07 13.31 -21.54
C ASN A 26 27.56 12.99 -21.48
N ARG A 27 26.97 12.48 -22.56
CA ARG A 27 25.57 12.02 -22.57
C ARG A 27 25.35 10.81 -21.68
N LYS A 28 26.28 9.86 -21.69
CA LYS A 28 26.20 8.66 -20.84
C LYS A 28 26.29 9.06 -19.37
N TYR A 29 27.30 9.84 -18.99
CA TYR A 29 27.48 10.32 -17.61
C TYR A 29 26.24 11.06 -17.09
N LYS A 30 25.70 12.01 -17.87
CA LYS A 30 24.52 12.78 -17.49
C LYS A 30 23.23 11.93 -17.41
N ARG A 31 23.13 10.87 -18.22
CA ARG A 31 22.04 9.89 -18.12
C ARG A 31 22.15 9.12 -16.81
N ASP A 32 23.32 8.58 -16.50
CA ASP A 32 23.57 7.78 -15.30
C ASP A 32 23.29 8.61 -14.03
N GLU A 33 23.67 9.90 -14.03
CA GLU A 33 23.37 10.84 -12.94
C GLU A 33 21.86 11.08 -12.77
N LYS A 34 21.14 11.34 -13.86
CA LYS A 34 19.67 11.56 -13.82
C LYS A 34 18.90 10.31 -13.41
N GLN A 35 19.30 9.13 -13.89
CA GLN A 35 18.70 7.86 -13.48
C GLN A 35 18.96 7.60 -11.99
N LEU A 36 20.16 7.90 -11.49
CA LEU A 36 20.50 7.80 -10.07
C LEU A 36 19.68 8.74 -9.20
N GLU A 37 19.48 9.98 -9.62
CA GLU A 37 18.63 10.93 -8.92
C GLU A 37 17.16 10.47 -8.90
N ALA A 38 16.65 10.00 -10.05
CA ALA A 38 15.29 9.46 -10.15
C ALA A 38 15.09 8.22 -9.24
N LEU A 39 16.09 7.33 -9.17
CA LEU A 39 16.06 6.16 -8.29
C LEU A 39 16.04 6.57 -6.82
N LYS A 40 16.91 7.51 -6.41
CA LYS A 40 16.92 8.06 -5.04
C LYS A 40 15.57 8.67 -4.68
N MET A 41 15.03 9.49 -5.58
CA MET A 41 13.72 10.12 -5.40
C MET A 41 12.60 9.08 -5.30
N ALA A 42 12.60 8.03 -6.13
CA ALA A 42 11.60 6.96 -6.06
C ALA A 42 11.66 6.19 -4.72
N LEU A 43 12.87 5.93 -4.21
CA LEU A 43 13.05 5.32 -2.88
C LEU A 43 12.57 6.21 -1.74
N ASP A 44 12.84 7.51 -1.81
CA ASP A 44 12.39 8.48 -0.80
C ASP A 44 10.87 8.68 -0.83
N ILE A 45 10.27 8.74 -2.02
CA ILE A 45 8.81 8.79 -2.17
C ILE A 45 8.17 7.52 -1.60
N ARG A 46 8.77 6.35 -1.82
CA ARG A 46 8.28 5.09 -1.22
C ARG A 46 8.28 5.16 0.32
N LYS A 47 9.34 5.68 0.93
CA LYS A 47 9.41 5.87 2.40
C LYS A 47 8.37 6.88 2.86
N PHE A 48 8.25 8.01 2.18
CA PHE A 48 7.27 9.04 2.47
C PHE A 48 5.82 8.51 2.39
N GLU A 49 5.49 7.69 1.40
CA GLU A 49 4.18 7.04 1.28
C GLU A 49 3.89 6.10 2.45
N ILE A 50 4.89 5.36 2.95
CA ILE A 50 4.75 4.53 4.15
C ILE A 50 4.47 5.41 5.37
N ASP A 51 5.20 6.51 5.55
CA ASP A 51 4.97 7.44 6.68
C ASP A 51 3.59 8.10 6.59
N MET A 52 3.19 8.53 5.40
CA MET A 52 1.87 9.10 5.17
C MET A 52 0.74 8.07 5.34
N TYR A 53 0.98 6.80 4.99
CA TYR A 53 0.05 5.71 5.31
C TYR A 53 -0.17 5.61 6.82
N TRP A 54 0.91 5.61 7.62
CA TRP A 54 0.78 5.55 9.08
C TRP A 54 0.04 6.75 9.66
N LYS A 55 0.31 7.96 9.16
CA LYS A 55 -0.44 9.17 9.56
C LYS A 55 -1.94 9.03 9.28
N ARG A 56 -2.30 8.59 8.07
CA ARG A 56 -3.70 8.33 7.69
C ARG A 56 -4.31 7.25 8.58
N ALA A 57 -3.60 6.14 8.81
CA ALA A 57 -4.03 5.06 9.67
C ALA A 57 -4.41 5.56 11.06
N THR A 58 -3.58 6.39 11.69
CA THR A 58 -3.86 6.96 13.01
C THR A 58 -5.16 7.75 13.03
N TYR A 59 -5.41 8.61 12.03
CA TYR A 59 -6.67 9.37 11.96
C TYR A 59 -7.89 8.45 11.82
N PHE A 60 -7.86 7.51 10.88
CA PHE A 60 -8.98 6.60 10.65
C PHE A 60 -9.24 5.70 11.85
N TRP A 61 -8.20 5.15 12.49
CA TRP A 61 -8.34 4.37 13.72
C TRP A 61 -8.95 5.20 14.85
N THR A 62 -8.55 6.47 14.98
CA THR A 62 -9.09 7.37 16.00
C THR A 62 -10.58 7.63 15.78
N PHE A 63 -10.99 7.98 14.55
CA PHE A 63 -12.39 8.25 14.23
C PHE A 63 -13.28 7.01 14.32
N ILE A 64 -12.79 5.86 13.86
CA ILE A 64 -13.51 4.59 13.96
C ILE A 64 -13.64 4.18 15.43
N GLY A 65 -12.56 4.26 16.22
CA GLY A 65 -12.56 3.96 17.65
C GLY A 65 -13.50 4.88 18.44
N ALA A 66 -13.47 6.19 18.16
CA ALA A 66 -14.40 7.15 18.76
C ALA A 66 -15.86 6.87 18.39
N SER A 67 -16.12 6.49 17.13
CA SER A 67 -17.47 6.12 16.68
C SER A 67 -17.97 4.86 17.39
N PHE A 68 -17.12 3.84 17.56
CA PHE A 68 -17.46 2.65 18.34
C PHE A 68 -17.72 2.97 19.82
N ALA A 69 -16.85 3.76 20.45
CA ALA A 69 -17.05 4.16 21.84
C ALA A 69 -18.37 4.93 22.01
N GLY A 70 -18.67 5.88 21.12
CA GLY A 70 -19.94 6.60 21.10
C GLY A 70 -21.14 5.68 20.93
N TYR A 71 -21.05 4.70 20.02
CA TYR A 71 -22.10 3.69 19.83
C TYR A 71 -22.34 2.87 21.11
N PHE A 72 -21.28 2.37 21.75
CA PHE A 72 -21.39 1.58 22.98
C PHE A 72 -21.95 2.39 24.16
N VAL A 73 -21.61 3.67 24.28
CA VAL A 73 -22.19 4.55 25.30
C VAL A 73 -23.68 4.75 25.05
N LEU A 74 -24.10 4.93 23.79
CA LEU A 74 -25.51 5.14 23.45
C LEU A 74 -26.37 3.89 23.68
N ILE A 75 -25.88 2.68 23.37
CA ILE A 75 -26.67 1.45 23.57
C ILE A 75 -26.77 1.03 25.05
N ASN A 76 -25.78 1.39 25.89
CA ASN A 76 -25.74 1.02 27.31
C ASN A 76 -26.28 2.13 28.25
N GLY A 77 -26.58 3.31 27.72
CA GLY A 77 -27.13 4.42 28.49
C GLY A 77 -28.57 4.13 28.94
N ASN A 78 -28.85 4.27 30.22
CA ASN A 78 -30.20 4.12 30.78
C ASN A 78 -30.99 5.44 30.57
N VAL A 79 -31.77 5.55 29.49
CA VAL A 79 -32.41 6.82 29.10
C VAL A 79 -33.93 6.75 29.27
N ASN A 80 -34.43 7.33 30.37
CA ASN A 80 -35.86 7.48 30.68
C ASN A 80 -36.53 8.69 29.99
N ALA A 81 -35.89 9.37 29.04
CA ALA A 81 -36.45 10.55 28.38
C ALA A 81 -36.09 10.60 26.89
N ALA A 82 -37.13 10.48 26.04
CA ALA A 82 -37.14 10.64 24.58
C ALA A 82 -36.52 9.50 23.73
N GLU A 83 -37.25 8.38 23.62
CA GLU A 83 -36.94 7.23 22.74
C GLU A 83 -36.65 7.61 21.28
N ARG A 84 -37.32 8.63 20.71
CA ARG A 84 -37.08 9.07 19.31
C ARG A 84 -35.71 9.72 19.10
N LEU A 85 -35.23 10.50 20.07
CA LEU A 85 -33.92 11.14 19.98
C LEU A 85 -32.83 10.07 20.08
N HIS A 86 -32.98 9.10 20.98
CA HIS A 86 -32.01 8.02 21.20
C HIS A 86 -31.69 7.22 19.92
N TRP A 87 -32.72 6.74 19.20
CA TRP A 87 -32.53 6.02 17.93
C TRP A 87 -31.87 6.87 16.84
N GLY A 88 -32.20 8.17 16.77
CA GLY A 88 -31.58 9.10 15.83
C GLY A 88 -30.08 9.25 16.05
N HIS A 89 -29.63 9.38 17.31
CA HIS A 89 -28.20 9.49 17.63
C HIS A 89 -27.45 8.19 17.29
N ILE A 90 -28.02 7.03 17.62
CA ILE A 90 -27.42 5.73 17.27
C ILE A 90 -27.26 5.60 15.76
N LEU A 91 -28.29 5.97 14.99
CA LEU A 91 -28.26 5.92 13.52
C LEU A 91 -27.20 6.86 12.95
N ILE A 92 -27.11 8.10 13.45
CA ILE A 92 -26.08 9.06 13.02
C ILE A 92 -24.68 8.52 13.29
N VAL A 93 -24.41 8.05 14.52
CA VAL A 93 -23.10 7.49 14.89
C VAL A 93 -22.75 6.26 14.05
N SER A 94 -23.74 5.41 13.77
CA SER A 94 -23.55 4.21 12.93
C SER A 94 -23.21 4.58 11.48
N ILE A 95 -23.89 5.57 10.90
CA ILE A 95 -23.58 6.08 9.55
C ILE A 95 -22.18 6.69 9.52
N LEU A 96 -21.81 7.49 10.53
CA LEU A 96 -20.46 8.07 10.62
C LEU A 96 -19.39 6.98 10.71
N GLY A 97 -19.57 5.98 11.58
CA GLY A 97 -18.66 4.84 11.69
C GLY A 97 -18.52 4.06 10.37
N PHE A 98 -19.64 3.86 9.66
CA PHE A 98 -19.63 3.25 8.33
C PHE A 98 -18.86 4.11 7.31
N LEU A 99 -19.13 5.42 7.24
CA LEU A 99 -18.46 6.33 6.33
C LEU A 99 -16.95 6.40 6.57
N PHE A 100 -16.51 6.44 7.83
CA PHE A 100 -15.09 6.39 8.17
C PHE A 100 -14.45 5.06 7.77
N SER A 101 -15.12 3.94 8.00
CA SER A 101 -14.64 2.60 7.63
C SER A 101 -14.57 2.43 6.10
N PHE A 102 -15.57 2.92 5.38
CA PHE A 102 -15.60 2.88 3.92
C PHE A 102 -14.52 3.79 3.31
N SER A 103 -14.35 4.99 3.86
CA SER A 103 -13.29 5.91 3.45
C SER A 103 -11.90 5.32 3.71
N TRP A 104 -11.71 4.66 4.86
CA TRP A 104 -10.48 3.94 5.19
C TRP A 104 -10.15 2.86 4.16
N PHE A 105 -11.15 2.07 3.76
CA PHE A 105 -11.00 1.08 2.70
C PHE A 105 -10.56 1.69 1.36
N LEU A 106 -11.20 2.77 0.91
CA LEU A 106 -10.85 3.44 -0.34
C LEU A 106 -9.44 4.05 -0.31
N VAL A 107 -9.06 4.69 0.79
CA VAL A 107 -7.72 5.27 0.99
C VAL A 107 -6.65 4.17 0.95
N ASN A 108 -6.91 3.01 1.55
CA ASN A 108 -5.98 1.88 1.49
C ASN A 108 -5.83 1.33 0.07
N ARG A 109 -6.92 1.24 -0.69
CA ARG A 109 -6.88 0.83 -2.10
C ARG A 109 -6.09 1.81 -2.95
N GLY A 110 -6.29 3.12 -2.76
CA GLY A 110 -5.52 4.16 -3.45
C GLY A 110 -4.04 4.13 -3.07
N SER A 111 -3.72 4.04 -1.77
CA SER A 111 -2.34 3.91 -1.28
C SER A 111 -1.65 2.69 -1.90
N LYS A 112 -2.39 1.59 -2.07
CA LYS A 112 -1.85 0.38 -2.68
C LYS A 112 -1.48 0.56 -4.15
N PHE A 113 -2.33 1.25 -4.90
CA PHE A 113 -2.05 1.55 -6.30
C PHE A 113 -0.77 2.37 -6.46
N TRP A 114 -0.63 3.45 -5.68
CA TRP A 114 0.54 4.32 -5.74
C TRP A 114 1.81 3.66 -5.24
N GLN A 115 1.75 2.85 -4.18
CA GLN A 115 2.88 2.04 -3.75
C GLN A 115 3.39 1.13 -4.88
N ASN A 116 2.48 0.40 -5.56
CA ASN A 116 2.86 -0.46 -6.68
C ASN A 116 3.41 0.35 -7.87
N ASN A 117 2.95 1.59 -8.07
CA ASN A 117 3.47 2.46 -9.11
C ASN A 117 4.93 2.84 -8.82
N TRP A 118 5.23 3.28 -7.60
CA TRP A 118 6.59 3.61 -7.18
C TRP A 118 7.51 2.40 -7.15
N GLU A 119 7.01 1.21 -6.80
CA GLU A 119 7.77 -0.02 -6.92
C GLU A 119 8.18 -0.32 -8.37
N ARG A 120 7.28 -0.12 -9.34
CA ARG A 120 7.64 -0.27 -10.77
C ARG A 120 8.69 0.75 -11.22
N HIS A 121 8.59 1.99 -10.75
CA HIS A 121 9.62 3.00 -11.03
C HIS A 121 10.99 2.59 -10.50
N VAL A 122 11.05 2.05 -9.28
CA VAL A 122 12.28 1.50 -8.71
C VAL A 122 12.76 0.30 -9.53
N ASP A 123 11.87 -0.64 -9.86
CA ASP A 123 12.20 -1.84 -10.64
C ASP A 123 12.84 -1.49 -12.00
N TYR A 124 12.34 -0.46 -12.70
CA TYR A 124 12.92 -0.04 -13.99
C TYR A 124 14.22 0.76 -13.87
N LEU A 125 14.48 1.39 -12.71
CA LEU A 125 15.67 2.22 -12.51
C LEU A 125 16.80 1.48 -11.81
N GLU A 126 16.52 0.42 -11.05
CA GLU A 126 17.54 -0.27 -10.25
C GLU A 126 18.51 -1.11 -11.08
N ASP A 127 18.02 -1.78 -12.13
CA ASP A 127 18.79 -2.80 -12.87
C ASP A 127 20.04 -2.19 -13.52
N ASP A 128 19.91 -0.97 -14.06
CA ASP A 128 21.00 -0.24 -14.72
C ASP A 128 22.05 0.30 -13.73
N ILE A 129 21.68 0.55 -12.47
CA ILE A 129 22.52 1.28 -11.50
C ILE A 129 23.17 0.34 -10.47
N MET A 130 22.36 -0.50 -9.83
CA MET A 130 22.79 -1.36 -8.71
C MET A 130 22.52 -2.84 -8.96
N GLY A 131 21.93 -3.18 -10.11
CA GLY A 131 21.44 -4.52 -10.40
C GLY A 131 20.11 -4.83 -9.69
N PRO A 132 19.62 -6.08 -9.79
CA PRO A 132 18.28 -6.48 -9.34
C PRO A 132 18.19 -6.64 -7.81
N LEU A 133 18.59 -5.62 -7.06
CA LEU A 133 18.71 -5.68 -5.59
C LEU A 133 17.34 -5.90 -4.93
N TYR A 134 16.28 -5.17 -5.34
CA TYR A 134 14.94 -5.33 -4.78
C TYR A 134 14.17 -6.50 -5.40
N LYS A 135 14.58 -6.98 -6.58
CA LYS A 135 14.01 -8.17 -7.24
C LYS A 135 14.56 -9.49 -6.69
N THR A 136 15.80 -9.50 -6.22
CA THR A 136 16.48 -10.74 -5.81
C THR A 136 16.11 -11.11 -4.37
N VAL A 137 15.36 -12.20 -4.21
CA VAL A 137 15.10 -12.82 -2.91
C VAL A 137 16.03 -14.02 -2.74
N THR A 138 16.92 -13.96 -1.75
CA THR A 138 17.73 -15.12 -1.36
C THR A 138 16.82 -16.09 -0.60
N ASN A 139 16.37 -17.16 -1.27
CA ASN A 139 15.59 -18.22 -0.62
C ASN A 139 16.47 -19.46 -0.44
N PRO A 140 17.11 -19.66 0.73
CA PRO A 140 17.80 -20.89 1.05
C PRO A 140 16.77 -21.95 1.49
N ASN A 141 15.84 -22.29 0.60
CA ASN A 141 15.17 -23.58 0.50
C ASN A 141 14.78 -24.25 1.83
N ARG A 142 13.56 -24.03 2.35
CA ARG A 142 12.90 -24.98 3.28
C ARG A 142 11.38 -25.03 3.08
N ASN A 143 10.96 -26.10 2.41
CA ASN A 143 9.57 -26.49 2.22
C ASN A 143 8.92 -26.88 3.56
N ASN A 144 8.28 -25.93 4.24
CA ASN A 144 7.31 -26.25 5.28
C ASN A 144 6.23 -25.16 5.35
N TYR A 145 5.27 -25.22 4.42
CA TYR A 145 4.12 -24.30 4.32
C TYR A 145 3.20 -24.30 5.56
N LEU A 146 3.51 -25.14 6.56
CA LEU A 146 2.73 -25.35 7.77
C LEU A 146 3.37 -24.76 9.03
N ASN A 147 4.58 -24.18 8.95
CA ASN A 147 5.21 -23.57 10.12
C ASN A 147 4.84 -22.08 10.22
N PRO A 148 4.06 -21.63 11.21
CA PRO A 148 3.72 -20.21 11.35
C PRO A 148 4.92 -19.32 11.75
N PHE A 149 6.03 -19.91 12.17
CA PHE A 149 7.25 -19.21 12.59
C PHE A 149 8.38 -19.26 11.55
N SER A 150 8.18 -19.88 10.39
CA SER A 150 9.20 -19.86 9.33
C SER A 150 9.21 -18.54 8.59
N GLU A 151 10.38 -18.20 8.04
CA GLU A 151 10.53 -17.08 7.12
C GLU A 151 9.80 -17.39 5.81
N TYR A 152 8.97 -16.47 5.35
CA TYR A 152 8.28 -16.58 4.07
C TYR A 152 8.72 -15.45 3.13
N PRO A 153 8.83 -15.70 1.82
CA PRO A 153 9.11 -14.67 0.81
C PRO A 153 7.85 -13.81 0.55
N LEU A 154 7.20 -13.36 1.62
CA LEU A 154 6.06 -12.46 1.58
C LEU A 154 6.60 -11.03 1.70
N SER A 155 6.64 -10.31 0.59
CA SER A 155 6.83 -8.87 0.67
C SER A 155 5.63 -8.26 1.38
N VAL A 156 5.90 -7.40 2.37
CA VAL A 156 4.89 -6.56 3.05
C VAL A 156 4.06 -5.76 2.02
N SER A 157 4.65 -5.47 0.85
CA SER A 157 3.98 -4.82 -0.27
C SER A 157 3.35 -5.76 -1.30
N LYS A 158 3.60 -7.07 -1.28
CA LYS A 158 2.97 -8.03 -2.21
C LYS A 158 2.05 -9.00 -1.47
N ASN A 159 1.21 -8.47 -0.60
CA ASN A 159 0.17 -9.23 0.08
C ASN A 159 -0.96 -9.64 -0.88
N LYS A 160 -0.72 -10.67 -1.70
CA LYS A 160 -1.80 -11.49 -2.30
C LYS A 160 -2.09 -12.75 -1.47
N SER A 161 -1.26 -13.09 -0.49
CA SER A 161 -1.33 -14.37 0.23
C SER A 161 -2.05 -14.30 1.59
N ALA A 162 -2.02 -13.16 2.29
CA ALA A 162 -2.62 -13.05 3.63
C ALA A 162 -4.15 -13.25 3.63
N PHE A 163 -4.84 -12.83 2.56
CA PHE A 163 -6.29 -13.02 2.44
C PHE A 163 -6.68 -14.47 2.08
N LYS A 164 -5.74 -15.24 1.50
CA LYS A 164 -5.95 -16.66 1.14
C LYS A 164 -5.87 -17.58 2.35
N PHE A 165 -5.07 -17.21 3.36
CA PHE A 165 -4.91 -17.98 4.61
C PHE A 165 -6.19 -17.99 5.46
N SER A 166 -6.99 -16.90 5.40
CA SER A 166 -8.27 -16.80 6.11
C SER A 166 -9.39 -17.61 5.45
N CYS A 167 -9.39 -17.77 4.12
CA CYS A 167 -10.46 -18.51 3.43
C CYS A 167 -10.29 -20.03 3.41
N ASN A 168 -9.06 -20.56 3.45
CA ASN A 168 -8.84 -22.02 3.36
C ASN A 168 -9.00 -22.76 4.70
N SER A 169 -9.06 -22.04 5.82
CA SER A 169 -9.29 -22.59 7.16
C SER A 169 -10.78 -22.80 7.49
N TYR A 170 -11.70 -22.20 6.74
CA TYR A 170 -13.16 -22.37 6.94
C TYR A 170 -13.80 -23.47 6.08
N LEU A 171 -13.18 -23.88 4.97
CA LEU A 171 -13.72 -24.92 4.08
C LEU A 171 -13.26 -26.35 4.40
N GLY A 172 -12.31 -26.53 5.33
CA GLY A 172 -11.82 -27.85 5.78
C GLY A 172 -12.57 -28.46 6.97
N TYR A 173 -13.62 -27.79 7.48
CA TYR A 173 -14.35 -28.21 8.69
C TYR A 173 -15.78 -28.73 8.42
N PHE A 174 -16.19 -28.86 7.16
CA PHE A 174 -17.52 -29.35 6.76
C PHE A 174 -17.51 -30.63 5.93
N ASP A 175 -16.37 -31.34 5.86
CA ASP A 175 -16.27 -32.61 5.15
C ASP A 175 -15.66 -33.68 6.07
N LYS A 176 -16.41 -34.00 7.14
CA LYS A 176 -16.34 -35.24 7.92
C LYS A 176 -17.71 -35.57 8.49
#